data_AF-A0A1Q7K8Y6-F1
#
_entry.id   AF-A0A1Q7K8Y6-F1
#
_cell.length_a   1.000
_cell.length_b   1.000
_cell.length_c   1.000
_cell.angle_alpha   90.00
_cell.angle_beta   90.00
_cell.angle_gamma   90.00
#
_symmetry.space_group_name_H-M   'P 1'
#
loop_
_entity.id
_entity.type
_entity.pdbx_description
1 polymer ?
#
loop_
_entity_poly.entity_id
_entity_poly.type
_entity_poly.pdbx_seq_one_letter_code
_entity_poly.pdbx_strand_id
1 'polypeptide(L)' 'MKQNVTISLDRQTIRKAKIVAARRDTSISGLLARQLEILVGEEEAYERAERQAVALLDQGFHLGGGVPGSREELHER' A
#
# COMPACT_ATOMS: atom_id res chain seq x y z
N MET A 1 11.06 -5.23 18.21
CA MET A 1 11.14 -4.32 19.38
C MET A 1 10.32 -3.08 19.08
N LYS A 2 9.64 -2.48 20.07
CA LYS A 2 8.91 -1.22 19.89
C LYS A 2 9.79 -0.06 20.38
N GLN A 3 9.89 1.02 19.60
CA GLN A 3 10.58 2.25 19.97
C GLN A 3 9.57 3.38 20.17
N ASN A 4 9.81 4.24 21.16
CA ASN A 4 8.93 5.37 21.44
C ASN A 4 9.37 6.59 20.64
N VAL A 5 8.39 7.29 20.05
CA VAL A 5 8.60 8.53 19.32
C VAL A 5 7.79 9.63 19.99
N THR A 6 8.42 10.77 20.28
CA THR A 6 7.75 11.97 20.81
C THR A 6 7.38 12.87 19.64
N ILE A 7 6.11 13.27 19.58
CA ILE A 7 5.59 14.18 18.55
C ILE A 7 4.93 15.39 19.18
N SER A 8 5.11 16.54 18.55
CA SER A 8 4.44 17.79 18.93
C SER A 8 3.20 17.98 18.07
N LEU A 9 2.04 18.11 18.72
CA LEU A 9 0.74 18.34 18.08
C LEU A 9 0.05 19.51 18.78
N ASP A 10 -0.74 20.28 18.04
CA ASP A 10 -1.53 21.34 18.65
C ASP A 10 -2.64 20.75 19.55
N ARG A 11 -3.12 21.58 20.49
CA ARG A 11 -4.14 21.16 21.47
C ARG A 11 -5.45 20.71 20.82
N GLN A 12 -5.83 21.31 19.69
CA GLN A 12 -7.07 20.97 18.99
C GLN A 12 -6.96 19.58 18.36
N THR A 13 -5.82 19.28 17.73
CA THR A 13 -5.53 17.95 17.16
C THR A 13 -5.51 16.88 18.24
N ILE A 14 -4.86 17.11 19.38
CA ILE A 14 -4.87 16.16 20.51
C ILE A 14 -6.31 15.88 20.97
N ARG A 15 -7.15 16.93 21.09
CA ARG A 15 -8.55 16.77 21.52
C ARG A 15 -9.36 15.94 20.54
N LYS A 16 -9.24 16.20 19.23
CA LYS A 16 -9.91 15.42 18.18
C LYS A 16 -9.40 13.97 18.15
N ALA A 17 -8.09 13.77 18.25
CA ALA A 17 -7.47 12.46 18.27
C ALA A 17 -7.99 11.59 19.43
N LYS A 18 -8.16 12.17 20.64
CA LYS A 18 -8.77 11.46 21.78
C LYS A 18 -10.17 10.95 21.47
N ILE A 19 -11.01 11.79 20.86
CA ILE A 19 -12.39 11.42 20.51
C ILE A 19 -12.39 10.29 19.48
N VAL A 20 -11.56 10.38 18.45
CA VAL A 20 -11.48 9.35 17.40
C VAL A 20 -10.92 8.04 17.97
N ALA A 21 -9.89 8.11 18.80
CA ALA A 21 -9.29 6.94 19.44
C ALA A 21 -10.31 6.22 20.33
N ALA A 22 -11.05 6.95 21.17
CA ALA A 22 -12.12 6.39 21.99
C ALA A 22 -13.24 5.76 21.16
N ARG A 23 -13.66 6.40 20.06
CA ARG A 23 -14.67 5.83 19.14
C ARG A 23 -14.24 4.52 18.47
N ARG A 24 -12.93 4.32 18.32
CA ARG A 24 -12.34 3.14 17.67
C ARG A 24 -11.76 2.14 18.67
N ASP A 25 -12.07 2.30 19.96
CA ASP A 25 -11.58 1.47 21.06
C ASP A 25 -10.05 1.29 21.04
N THR A 26 -9.33 2.39 20.81
CA THR A 26 -7.87 2.41 20.70
C THR A 26 -7.25 3.61 21.41
N SER A 27 -5.92 3.63 21.52
CA SER A 27 -5.17 4.76 22.05
C SER A 27 -4.72 5.71 20.93
N ILE A 28 -4.30 6.93 21.28
CA ILE A 28 -3.71 7.85 20.29
C ILE A 28 -2.46 7.23 19.64
N SER A 29 -1.59 6.61 20.45
CA SER A 29 -0.39 5.92 19.95
C SER A 29 -0.75 4.76 19.03
N GLY A 30 -1.80 3.98 19.35
CA GLY A 30 -2.30 2.90 18.48
C GLY A 30 -2.86 3.43 17.16
N LEU A 31 -3.60 4.54 17.19
CA LEU A 31 -4.11 5.20 16.00
C LEU A 31 -2.97 5.70 15.09
N LEU A 32 -1.95 6.33 15.68
CA LEU A 32 -0.78 6.81 14.94
C LEU A 32 0.05 5.67 14.36
N ALA A 33 0.29 4.62 15.14
CA ALA A 33 1.00 3.43 14.67
C ALA A 33 0.30 2.81 13.45
N ARG A 34 -1.02 2.63 13.52
CA ARG A 34 -1.80 2.10 12.40
C ARG A 34 -1.77 3.00 11.17
N GLN A 35 -1.80 4.32 11.36
CA GLN A 35 -1.70 5.25 10.22
C GLN A 35 -0.31 5.19 9.57
N LEU A 36 0.75 5.05 10.36
CA LEU A 36 2.10 4.85 9.85
C LEU A 36 2.23 3.53 9.10
N GLU A 37 1.65 2.44 9.62
CA GLU A 37 1.62 1.15 8.94
C GLU A 37 0.92 1.22 7.58
N ILE A 38 -0.17 1.98 7.47
CA ILE A 38 -0.87 2.21 6.20
C ILE A 38 0.03 2.97 5.22
N LEU A 39 0.64 4.08 5.65
CA LEU A 39 1.50 4.90 4.80
C LEU A 39 2.71 4.10 4.28
N VAL A 40 3.39 3.39 5.17
CA VAL A 40 4.54 2.54 4.80
C VAL A 40 4.08 1.36 3.93
N GLY A 41 2.96 0.74 4.28
CA GLY A 41 2.44 -0.42 3.56
C GLY A 41 2.03 -0.09 2.12
N GLU A 42 1.47 1.10 1.87
CA GLU A 42 1.14 1.58 0.52
C GLU A 42 2.41 1.77 -0.33
N GLU A 43 3.45 2.38 0.22
CA GLU A 43 4.72 2.60 -0.48
C GLU A 43 5.45 1.29 -0.76
N GLU A 44 5.53 0.40 0.23
CA GLU A 44 6.11 -0.94 0.02
C GLU A 44 5.31 -1.80 -0.96
N ALA A 45 3.99 -1.67 -1.01
CA ALA A 45 3.16 -2.44 -1.94
C ALA A 45 3.45 -2.04 -3.38
N TYR A 46 3.58 -0.75 -3.64
CA TYR A 46 3.99 -0.24 -4.95
C TYR A 46 5.38 -0.75 -5.33
N GLU A 47 6.39 -0.57 -4.46
CA GLU A 47 7.76 -1.01 -4.75
C GLU A 47 7.86 -2.53 -4.98
N ARG A 48 7.08 -3.34 -4.23
CA ARG A 48 7.02 -4.78 -4.42
C ARG A 48 6.40 -5.13 -5.78
N ALA A 49 5.31 -4.47 -6.16
CA ALA A 49 4.68 -4.68 -7.45
C ALA A 49 5.59 -4.27 -8.61
N GLU A 50 6.29 -3.14 -8.49
CA GLU A 50 7.29 -2.69 -9.46
C GLU A 50 8.41 -3.73 -9.63
N ARG A 51 9.02 -4.18 -8.52
CA ARG A 51 10.07 -5.21 -8.56
C ARG A 51 9.59 -6.51 -9.21
N GLN A 52 8.36 -6.93 -8.91
CA GLN A 52 7.77 -8.11 -9.55
C GLN A 52 7.55 -7.91 -11.05
N ALA A 53 7.02 -6.75 -11.46
CA ALA A 53 6.78 -6.45 -12.86
C ALA A 53 8.09 -6.41 -13.66
N VAL A 54 9.13 -5.75 -13.13
CA VAL A 54 10.45 -5.72 -13.77
C VAL A 54 11.04 -7.13 -13.90
N ALA A 55 10.96 -7.95 -12.84
CA ALA A 55 11.44 -9.33 -12.90
C ALA A 55 10.70 -10.18 -13.95
N LEU A 56 9.39 -9.98 -14.12
CA LEU A 56 8.60 -10.65 -15.16
C LEU A 56 8.99 -10.19 -16.57
N LEU A 57 9.28 -8.90 -16.75
CA LEU A 57 9.75 -8.35 -18.02
C LEU A 57 11.14 -8.90 -18.38
N ASP A 58 12.06 -8.96 -17.43
CA ASP A 58 13.41 -9.51 -17.62
C ASP A 58 13.40 -11.01 -17.92
N GLN A 59 12.53 -11.77 -17.22
CA GLN A 59 12.33 -13.18 -17.50
C GLN A 59 11.75 -13.40 -18.91
N GLY A 60 10.82 -12.53 -19.31
CA GLY A 60 10.06 -12.64 -20.55
C GLY A 60 9.10 -13.84 -20.55
N PHE A 61 8.20 -13.88 -21.54
CA PHE A 61 7.26 -14.98 -21.71
C PHE A 61 7.43 -15.62 -23.09
N HIS A 62 7.37 -16.94 -23.15
CA HIS A 62 7.46 -17.69 -24.41
C HIS A 62 6.22 -17.51 -25.30
N LEU A 63 5.12 -16.95 -24.76
CA LEU A 63 3.85 -16.59 -25.42
C LEU A 63 3.33 -17.55 -26.51
N GLY A 64 3.67 -18.84 -26.43
CA GLY A 64 3.22 -19.87 -27.36
C GLY A 64 3.87 -19.87 -28.75
N GLY A 65 4.45 -18.76 -29.24
CA GLY A 65 5.09 -18.66 -30.55
C GLY A 65 4.13 -18.87 -31.74
N GLY A 66 3.95 -17.85 -32.58
CA GLY A 66 3.07 -17.91 -33.75
C GLY A 66 2.77 -16.53 -34.33
N VAL A 67 2.03 -16.48 -35.43
CA VAL A 67 1.50 -15.20 -35.95
C VAL A 67 0.49 -14.68 -34.92
N PRO A 68 0.66 -13.45 -34.40
CA PRO A 68 -0.33 -12.85 -33.51
C PRO A 68 -1.68 -12.79 -34.24
N GLY A 69 -2.76 -13.24 -33.60
CA GLY A 69 -4.11 -13.07 -34.14
C GLY A 69 -4.43 -11.59 -34.35
N SER A 70 -5.35 -11.29 -35.27
CA SER A 70 -5.80 -9.91 -35.44
C SER A 70 -6.47 -9.40 -34.15
N ARG A 71 -6.49 -8.08 -33.97
CA ARG A 71 -7.12 -7.46 -32.78
C ARG A 71 -8.58 -7.87 -32.68
N GLU A 72 -9.25 -7.97 -33.82
CA GLU A 72 -10.64 -8.37 -33.97
C GLU A 72 -10.84 -9.83 -33.53
N GLU A 73 -9.98 -10.77 -33.97
CA GLU A 73 -10.01 -12.19 -33.54
C GLU A 73 -9.83 -12.37 -32.03
N LEU A 74 -9.00 -11.52 -31.39
CA LEU A 74 -8.77 -11.58 -29.94
C LEU A 74 -9.92 -10.97 -29.11
N HIS A 75 -10.71 -10.07 -29.71
CA HIS A 75 -11.77 -9.33 -29.03
C HIS A 75 -13.13 -10.06 -29.06
N GLU A 76 -13.35 -10.99 -29.99
CA GLU A 76 -14.63 -11.72 -30.14
C GLU A 76 -14.89 -12.82 -29.07
N ARG A 77 -14.17 -12.83 -27.94
CA ARG A 77 -14.33 -13.85 -26.89
C ARG A 77 -15.32 -13.47 -25.79
#